data_AF-A0ABD6HYQ6-F1
#
_entry.id   AF-A0ABD6HYQ6-F1
#
_cell.length_a   1.000
_cell.length_b   1.000
_cell.length_c   1.000
_cell.angle_alpha   90.00
_cell.angle_beta   90.00
_cell.angle_gamma   90.00
#
_symmetry.space_group_name_H-M   'P 1'
#
loop_
_entity.id
_entity.type
_entity.pdbx_description
1 polymer ?
#
loop_
_entity_poly.entity_id
_entity_poly.type
_entity_poly.pdbx_seq_one_letter_code
_entity_poly.pdbx_strand_id
1 'polypeptide(L)' 'MKLPACPECGLDPEFHWKNNSFGSCFVALKCPYYHYRVSHGYWAGGKENARKEIEKKWIDAVKNSEVKNG' A
#
# COMPACT_ATOMS: atom_id res chain seq x y z
N MET A 1 7.84 -9.30 4.20
CA MET A 1 6.69 -9.51 5.09
C MET A 1 5.51 -9.95 4.22
N LYS A 2 4.63 -10.81 4.73
CA LYS A 2 3.39 -11.16 4.00
C LYS A 2 2.44 -9.98 4.17
N LEU A 3 2.07 -9.30 3.09
CA LEU A 3 1.10 -8.21 3.12
C LEU A 3 -0.24 -8.79 3.61
N PRO A 4 -0.94 -8.14 4.55
CA PRO A 4 -2.28 -8.58 4.92
C PRO A 4 -3.21 -8.43 3.72
N ALA A 5 -4.03 -9.45 3.48
CA ALA A 5 -5.09 -9.40 2.49
C ALA A 5 -6.11 -8.31 2.86
N CYS A 6 -6.86 -7.84 1.88
CA CYS A 6 -7.94 -6.89 2.13
C CYS A 6 -9.00 -7.53 3.06
N PRO A 7 -9.43 -6.86 4.14
CA PRO A 7 -10.39 -7.42 5.09
C PRO A 7 -11.79 -7.60 4.49
N GLU A 8 -12.11 -6.86 3.42
CA GLU A 8 -13.38 -7.00 2.71
C GLU A 8 -13.32 -8.04 1.58
N CYS A 9 -12.23 -8.03 0.80
CA CYS A 9 -12.11 -8.87 -0.39
C CYS A 9 -11.53 -10.27 -0.07
N GLY A 10 -10.77 -10.41 1.03
CA GLY A 10 -9.90 -11.55 1.30
C GLY A 10 -8.73 -11.72 0.31
N LEU A 11 -8.56 -10.79 -0.63
CA LEU A 11 -7.55 -10.84 -1.68
C LEU A 11 -6.28 -10.07 -1.32
N ASP A 12 -5.15 -10.57 -1.82
CA ASP A 12 -3.88 -9.88 -1.77
C ASP A 12 -3.93 -8.54 -2.52
N PRO A 13 -3.36 -7.47 -1.97
CA PRO A 13 -3.32 -6.18 -2.64
C PRO A 13 -2.30 -6.15 -3.79
N GLU A 14 -2.66 -5.46 -4.86
CA GLU A 14 -1.77 -5.24 -6.00
C GLU A 14 -0.78 -4.12 -5.70
N PHE A 15 0.51 -4.44 -5.85
CA PHE A 15 1.60 -3.50 -5.65
C PHE A 15 1.93 -2.79 -6.98
N HIS A 16 1.55 -1.53 -7.08
CA HIS A 16 1.84 -0.66 -8.21
C HIS A 16 3.05 0.22 -7.92
N TRP A 17 4.08 0.07 -8.75
CA TRP A 17 5.26 0.91 -8.74
C TRP A 17 5.31 1.80 -9.98
N LYS A 18 5.50 3.10 -9.80
CA LYS A 18 5.72 4.04 -10.90
C LYS A 18 6.94 4.90 -10.62
N ASN A 19 8.01 4.64 -11.36
CA ASN A 19 9.20 5.49 -11.37
C ASN A 19 8.92 6.68 -12.30
N ASN A 20 8.87 7.90 -11.79
CA ASN A 20 8.80 9.08 -12.63
C ASN A 20 10.24 9.50 -12.99
N SER A 21 10.49 9.84 -14.27
CA SER A 21 11.83 10.24 -14.74
C SER A 21 12.37 11.52 -14.07
N PHE A 22 11.51 12.26 -13.35
CA PHE A 22 11.85 13.48 -12.61
C PHE A 22 12.42 13.23 -11.20
N GLY A 23 12.88 12.01 -10.91
CA GLY A 23 13.41 11.62 -9.61
C GLY A 23 12.34 11.33 -8.55
N SER A 24 11.05 11.55 -8.81
CA SER A 24 9.98 11.15 -7.91
C SER A 24 9.56 9.71 -8.18
N CYS A 25 9.58 8.87 -7.16
CA CYS A 25 9.03 7.52 -7.24
C CYS A 25 7.68 7.48 -6.52
N PHE A 26 6.75 6.76 -7.11
CA PHE A 26 5.42 6.56 -6.55
C PHE A 26 5.20 5.07 -6.35
N VAL A 27 4.74 4.73 -5.15
CA VAL A 27 4.30 3.39 -4.82
C VAL A 27 2.84 3.44 -4.37
N ALA A 28 2.04 2.52 -4.86
CA ALA A 28 0.65 2.39 -4.50
C ALA A 28 0.30 0.92 -4.24
N LEU A 29 -0.52 0.68 -3.23
CA LEU A 29 -1.12 -0.62 -2.92
C LEU A 29 -2.63 -0.45 -3.04
N LYS A 30 -3.29 -1.32 -3.78
CA LYS A 30 -4.76 -1.30 -3.96
C LYS A 30 -5.36 -2.70 -3.87
N CYS A 31 -6.55 -2.86 -3.28
CA CYS A 31 -7.33 -4.09 -3.51
C CYS A 31 -7.80 -4.08 -4.98
N PRO A 32 -7.78 -5.22 -5.69
CA PRO A 32 -8.34 -5.36 -7.04
C PRO A 32 -9.80 -4.88 -7.16
N TYR A 33 -10.60 -5.06 -6.10
CA TYR A 33 -11.99 -4.57 -6.06
C TYR A 33 -12.14 -3.10 -5.62
N TYR A 34 -11.05 -2.34 -5.51
CA TYR A 34 -11.05 -0.91 -5.15
C TYR A 34 -11.58 -0.53 -3.76
N HIS A 35 -11.77 -1.49 -2.85
CA HIS A 35 -12.20 -1.22 -1.46
C HIS A 35 -11.18 -0.37 -0.69
N TYR A 36 -9.89 -0.68 -0.85
CA TYR A 36 -8.79 0.01 -0.18
C TYR A 36 -7.71 0.39 -1.17
N ARG A 37 -7.22 1.63 -1.05
CA ARG A 37 -6.10 2.14 -1.83
C ARG A 37 -5.25 3.04 -0.95
N VAL A 38 -3.96 2.72 -0.89
CA VAL A 38 -2.94 3.58 -0.28
C VAL A 38 -1.90 3.93 -1.32
N SER A 39 -1.47 5.18 -1.33
CA SER A 39 -0.40 5.67 -2.20
C SER A 39 0.59 6.48 -1.39
N HIS A 40 1.87 6.33 -1.72
CA HIS A 40 2.97 7.04 -1.10
C HIS A 40 3.95 7.49 -2.19
N GLY A 41 4.18 8.81 -2.26
CA GLY A 41 5.17 9.41 -3.13
C GLY A 41 6.43 9.69 -2.33
N TYR A 42 7.59 9.36 -2.88
CA TYR A 42 8.88 9.59 -2.25
C TYR A 42 9.92 10.03 -3.29
N TRP A 43 10.98 10.68 -2.83
CA TRP A 43 12.04 11.20 -3.71
C TRP A 43 13.16 10.15 -3.92
N ALA A 44 13.90 10.27 -5.03
CA ALA A 44 14.86 9.27 -5.51
C ALA A 44 15.83 8.79 -4.41
N GLY A 45 16.01 7.46 -4.33
CA GLY A 45 16.92 6.80 -3.38
C GLY A 45 16.22 5.97 -2.29
N GLY A 46 14.93 6.20 -2.05
CA GLY A 46 14.19 5.57 -0.94
C GLY A 46 13.42 4.29 -1.27
N LYS A 47 13.77 3.50 -2.29
CA LYS A 47 12.89 2.40 -2.76
C LYS A 47 12.49 1.40 -1.66
N GLU A 48 13.45 1.00 -0.85
CA GLU A 48 13.19 0.08 0.27
C GLU A 48 12.45 0.75 1.42
N ASN A 49 12.72 2.03 1.69
CA ASN A 49 12.02 2.80 2.72
C ASN A 49 10.55 3.02 2.34
N ALA A 50 10.30 3.40 1.09
CA ALA A 50 8.96 3.57 0.55
C ALA A 50 8.16 2.27 0.58
N ARG A 51 8.81 1.13 0.32
CA ARG A 51 8.19 -0.20 0.45
C ARG A 51 7.78 -0.46 1.90
N LYS A 52 8.67 -0.25 2.86
CA LYS A 52 8.36 -0.42 4.28
C LYS A 52 7.27 0.53 4.77
N GLU A 53 7.26 1.78 4.30
CA GLU A 53 6.27 2.78 4.67
C GLU A 53 4.89 2.49 4.06
N ILE A 54 4.82 2.10 2.78
CA ILE A 54 3.55 1.74 2.15
C ILE A 54 3.00 0.43 2.74
N GLU A 55 3.86 -0.55 3.07
CA GLU A 55 3.47 -1.77 3.77
C GLU A 55 2.90 -1.45 5.16
N LYS A 56 3.57 -0.58 5.94
CA LYS A 56 3.04 -0.11 7.24
C LYS A 56 1.70 0.62 7.08
N LYS A 57 1.59 1.56 6.13
CA LYS A 57 0.34 2.28 5.85
C LYS A 57 -0.79 1.33 5.45
N TRP A 58 -0.48 0.29 4.67
CA TRP A 58 -1.45 -0.72 4.27
C TRP A 58 -1.92 -1.54 5.47
N ILE A 59 -0.99 -2.06 6.28
CA ILE A 59 -1.31 -2.83 7.48
C ILE A 59 -2.15 -2.00 8.45
N ASP A 60 -1.78 -0.73 8.67
CA ASP A 60 -2.52 0.18 9.54
C ASP A 60 -3.93 0.47 9.01
N ALA A 61 -4.07 0.76 7.71
CA ALA A 61 -5.37 0.96 7.07
C ALA A 61 -6.26 -0.28 7.19
N VAL A 62 -5.74 -1.47 6.88
CA VAL A 62 -6.46 -2.74 6.99
C VAL A 62 -6.85 -3.03 8.44
N LYS A 63 -5.92 -2.86 9.39
CA LYS A 63 -6.17 -3.13 10.82
C LYS A 63 -7.16 -2.15 11.42
N ASN A 64 -7.10 -0.87 11.07
CA ASN A 64 -8.07 0.12 11.55
C ASN A 64 -9.47 -0.15 11.00
N SER A 65 -9.56 -0.65 9.76
CA SER A 65 -10.83 -1.05 9.14
C SER A 65 -11.42 -2.33 9.71
N GLU A 66 -10.60 -3.29 10.11
CA GLU A 66 -11.04 -4.50 10.81
C GLU A 66 -11.67 -4.14 12.17
N VAL A 67 -11.09 -3.19 12.91
CA VAL A 67 -11.58 -2.75 14.24
C VAL A 67 -12.94 -2.03 14.17
N LYS A 68 -13.32 -1.45 13.03
CA LYS A 68 -14.60 -0.75 12.88
C LYS A 68 -15.79 -1.67 12.55
N ASN A 69 -15.54 -2.95 12.27
CA ASN A 69 -16.59 -3.95 12.01
C ASN A 69 -16.87 -4.87 13.22
N GLY A 70 -16.51 -4.45 14.44
CA GLY A 70 -16.75 -5.17 15.69
C GLY A 70 -17.82 -4.53 16.55
#